data_AF-A0A0B8QVQ9-F1
#
_entry.id   AF-A0A0B8QVQ9-F1
#
_cell.length_a   1.000
_cell.length_b   1.000
_cell.length_c   1.000
_cell.angle_alpha   90.00
_cell.angle_beta   90.00
_cell.angle_gamma   90.00
#
_symmetry.space_group_name_H-M   'P 1'
#
loop_
_entity.id
_entity.type
_entity.pdbx_description
1 polymer ?
#
loop_
_entity_poly.entity_id
_entity_poly.type
_entity_poly.pdbx_seq_one_letter_code
_entity_poly.pdbx_strand_id
1 'polypeptide(L)'
;MLFHPYLGGERAPIWDANARGSFFGLNYGHNRSHMARSVLEGVIFNIYMVALSLVEVVGDLNMIQATGGFTSSELWTQILADIFEQPINVPESREAGCLAAIIMAEKALGLIEDISEIETMVGTNETYQPNPKNFEIYREISPIFIRLSRSLLAEYENIANFQRKFEEEK
;
A
#
# COMPACT_ATOMS: atom_id res chain seq x y z
N MET A 1 -0.86 10.76 14.30
CA MET A 1 -1.78 11.38 13.30
C MET A 1 -1.98 10.40 12.15
N LEU A 2 -3.14 10.42 11.50
CA LEU A 2 -3.48 9.57 10.37
C LEU A 2 -3.59 10.38 9.07
N PHE A 3 -3.32 9.72 7.93
CA PHE A 3 -3.57 10.26 6.60
C PHE A 3 -4.30 9.23 5.75
N HIS A 4 -5.50 9.55 5.26
CA HIS A 4 -6.14 8.75 4.21
C HIS A 4 -5.58 9.15 2.85
N PRO A 5 -5.07 8.20 2.04
CA PRO A 5 -4.34 8.49 0.82
C PRO A 5 -5.21 8.62 -0.45
N TYR A 6 -6.53 8.80 -0.32
CA TYR A 6 -7.51 8.74 -1.42
C TYR A 6 -7.52 10.00 -2.31
N LEU A 7 -6.35 10.51 -2.70
CA LEU A 7 -6.22 11.78 -3.42
C LEU A 7 -6.93 11.78 -4.79
N GLY A 8 -7.02 10.63 -5.45
CA GLY A 8 -7.65 10.45 -6.77
C GLY A 8 -8.92 9.59 -6.75
N GLY A 9 -9.62 9.52 -5.61
CA GLY A 9 -10.55 8.43 -5.33
C GLY A 9 -9.80 7.14 -4.97
N GLU A 10 -10.53 6.05 -4.75
CA GLU A 10 -9.93 4.76 -4.44
C GLU A 10 -10.71 3.58 -5.02
N ARG A 11 -9.98 2.56 -5.48
CA ARG A 11 -10.53 1.25 -5.84
C ARG A 11 -10.55 0.37 -4.59
N ALA A 12 -9.89 -0.77 -4.59
CA ALA A 12 -9.72 -1.53 -3.36
C ALA A 12 -8.98 -0.67 -2.31
N PRO A 13 -9.42 -0.66 -1.05
CA PRO A 13 -10.44 -1.52 -0.46
C PRO A 13 -11.88 -0.93 -0.45
N ILE A 14 -12.07 0.38 -0.67
CA ILE A 14 -13.35 1.06 -0.42
C ILE A 14 -14.27 1.25 -1.64
N TRP A 15 -13.71 1.15 -2.85
CA TRP A 15 -14.38 1.26 -4.14
C TRP A 15 -15.22 2.53 -4.30
N ASP A 16 -14.61 3.68 -4.02
CA ASP A 16 -15.26 4.98 -4.03
C ASP A 16 -14.43 6.01 -4.84
N ALA A 17 -14.95 6.38 -6.01
CA ALA A 17 -14.34 7.40 -6.88
C ALA A 17 -14.45 8.82 -6.30
N ASN A 18 -15.38 9.05 -5.35
CA ASN A 18 -15.55 10.33 -4.67
C ASN A 18 -14.63 10.46 -3.45
N ALA A 19 -13.96 9.39 -3.02
CA ALA A 19 -13.05 9.44 -1.89
C ALA A 19 -11.99 10.55 -2.05
N ARG A 20 -11.64 11.20 -0.94
CA ARG A 20 -10.64 12.29 -0.90
C ARG A 20 -9.65 12.07 0.23
N GLY A 21 -8.42 12.55 0.02
CA GLY A 21 -7.38 12.47 1.03
C GLY A 21 -7.64 13.39 2.22
N SER A 22 -7.24 12.96 3.42
CA SER A 22 -7.48 13.72 4.65
C SER A 22 -6.44 13.43 5.73
N PHE A 23 -6.01 14.47 6.46
CA PHE A 23 -5.27 14.32 7.70
C PHE A 23 -6.21 14.32 8.90
N PHE A 24 -6.00 13.41 9.86
CA PHE A 24 -6.83 13.29 11.06
C PHE A 24 -6.01 13.16 12.33
N GLY A 25 -6.43 13.86 13.39
CA GLY A 25 -5.76 13.84 14.69
C GLY A 25 -4.57 14.81 14.80
N LEU A 26 -4.60 15.93 14.09
CA LEU A 26 -3.64 17.02 14.25
C LEU A 26 -3.70 17.61 15.68
N ASN A 27 -2.55 18.00 16.22
CA ASN A 27 -2.41 18.68 17.52
C ASN A 27 -1.13 19.52 17.51
N TYR A 28 -0.92 20.39 18.51
CA TYR A 28 0.23 21.30 18.58
C TYR A 28 1.61 20.60 18.62
N GLY A 29 1.66 19.31 18.95
CA GLY A 29 2.90 18.52 18.92
C GLY A 29 3.27 17.98 17.54
N HIS A 30 2.35 18.03 16.58
CA HIS A 30 2.64 17.60 15.21
C HIS A 30 3.40 18.66 14.43
N ASN A 31 4.34 18.21 13.60
CA ASN A 31 5.16 19.05 12.76
C ASN A 31 5.22 18.44 11.34
N ARG A 32 5.98 19.07 10.43
CA ARG A 32 6.09 18.62 9.04
C ARG A 32 6.57 17.17 8.90
N SER A 33 7.50 16.70 9.74
CA SER A 33 8.00 15.33 9.63
C SER A 33 6.93 14.32 10.06
N HIS A 34 6.12 14.64 11.07
CA HIS A 34 4.97 13.82 11.44
C HIS A 34 3.93 13.74 10.31
N MET A 35 3.71 14.84 9.59
CA MET A 35 2.83 14.84 8.41
C MET A 35 3.38 13.97 7.29
N ALA A 36 4.65 14.14 6.91
CA ALA A 36 5.29 13.32 5.90
C ALA A 36 5.26 11.82 6.28
N ARG A 37 5.55 11.49 7.54
CA ARG A 37 5.50 10.11 8.04
C ARG A 37 4.11 9.51 7.94
N SER A 38 3.07 10.25 8.33
CA SER A 38 1.70 9.76 8.26
C SER A 38 1.24 9.48 6.82
N VAL A 39 1.78 10.18 5.82
CA VAL A 39 1.50 9.89 4.41
C VAL A 39 2.03 8.51 4.01
N LEU A 40 3.27 8.21 4.38
CA LEU A 40 3.89 6.89 4.12
C LEU A 40 3.09 5.77 4.81
N GLU A 41 2.79 5.95 6.09
CA GLU A 41 2.01 5.01 6.90
C GLU A 41 0.59 4.84 6.36
N GLY A 42 -0.07 5.94 5.96
CA GLY A 42 -1.42 5.93 5.40
C GLY A 42 -1.55 5.11 4.12
N VAL A 43 -0.54 5.19 3.23
CA VAL A 43 -0.48 4.33 2.04
C VAL A 43 -0.35 2.86 2.45
N ILE A 44 0.52 2.54 3.40
CA ILE A 44 0.70 1.15 3.87
C ILE A 44 -0.56 0.63 4.57
N PHE A 45 -1.24 1.43 5.39
CA PHE A 45 -2.51 1.02 5.99
C PHE A 45 -3.59 0.74 4.96
N ASN A 46 -3.62 1.50 3.87
CA ASN A 46 -4.54 1.24 2.78
C ASN A 46 -4.26 -0.11 2.10
N ILE A 47 -2.98 -0.43 1.86
CA ILE A 47 -2.56 -1.76 1.35
C ILE A 47 -2.89 -2.86 2.37
N TYR A 48 -2.67 -2.61 3.66
CA TYR A 48 -3.00 -3.54 4.73
C TYR A 48 -4.49 -3.87 4.79
N MET A 49 -5.37 -2.89 4.57
CA MET A 49 -6.82 -3.15 4.45
C MET A 49 -7.18 -4.07 3.28
N VAL A 50 -6.49 -3.94 2.14
CA VAL A 50 -6.65 -4.87 1.00
C VAL A 50 -6.19 -6.27 1.41
N ALA A 51 -5.06 -6.37 2.10
CA ALA A 51 -4.54 -7.65 2.58
C ALA A 51 -5.48 -8.32 3.58
N LEU A 52 -6.09 -7.59 4.51
CA LEU A 52 -7.10 -8.12 5.43
C LEU A 52 -8.28 -8.73 4.65
N SER A 53 -8.76 -8.03 3.62
CA SER A 53 -9.85 -8.52 2.77
C SER A 53 -9.45 -9.77 1.99
N LEU A 54 -8.17 -9.88 1.59
CA LEU A 54 -7.64 -11.05 0.91
C LEU A 54 -7.57 -12.26 1.86
N VAL A 55 -7.07 -12.06 3.08
CA VAL A 55 -6.93 -13.11 4.11
C VAL A 55 -8.29 -13.74 4.46
N GLU A 56 -9.35 -12.95 4.51
CA GLU A 56 -10.72 -13.46 4.72
C GLU A 56 -11.17 -14.46 3.65
N VAL A 57 -10.60 -14.40 2.44
CA VAL A 57 -10.98 -15.24 1.30
C VAL A 57 -10.01 -16.39 1.06
N VAL A 58 -8.69 -16.14 1.16
CA VAL A 58 -7.65 -17.11 0.76
C VAL A 58 -6.89 -17.73 1.95
N GLY A 59 -7.10 -17.23 3.16
CA GLY A 59 -6.36 -17.64 4.35
C GLY A 59 -5.08 -16.82 4.58
N ASP A 60 -4.23 -17.30 5.48
CA ASP A 60 -3.07 -16.56 5.98
C ASP A 60 -2.01 -16.28 4.90
N LEU A 61 -1.37 -15.11 5.00
CA LEU A 61 -0.25 -14.74 4.13
C LEU A 61 1.03 -15.46 4.60
N ASN A 62 1.63 -16.26 3.71
CA ASN A 62 2.87 -16.97 4.02
C ASN A 62 4.14 -16.16 3.73
N MET A 63 4.07 -15.27 2.73
CA MET A 63 5.21 -14.47 2.27
C MET A 63 4.70 -13.20 1.59
N ILE A 64 5.40 -12.09 1.81
CA ILE A 64 5.16 -10.84 1.08
C ILE A 64 6.40 -10.52 0.25
N GLN A 65 6.20 -10.44 -1.06
CA GLN A 65 7.17 -9.89 -2.00
C GLN A 65 6.74 -8.47 -2.37
N ALA A 66 7.63 -7.51 -2.16
CA ALA A 66 7.40 -6.10 -2.46
C ALA A 66 8.26 -5.67 -3.66
N THR A 67 7.62 -5.05 -4.65
CA THR A 67 8.25 -4.52 -5.86
C THR A 67 7.76 -3.11 -6.17
N GLY A 68 8.42 -2.42 -7.09
CA GLY A 68 8.05 -1.06 -7.53
C GLY A 68 8.78 0.04 -6.76
N GLY A 69 8.62 1.29 -7.21
CA GLY A 69 9.50 2.40 -6.81
C GLY A 69 9.60 2.67 -5.30
N PHE A 70 8.54 2.41 -4.53
CA PHE A 70 8.52 2.65 -3.09
C PHE A 70 9.54 1.80 -2.31
N THR A 71 9.90 0.62 -2.85
CA THR A 71 10.86 -0.29 -2.20
C THR A 71 12.29 0.24 -2.21
N SER A 72 12.56 1.31 -2.98
CA SER A 72 13.83 2.03 -2.93
C SER A 72 14.04 2.82 -1.63
N SER A 73 13.00 2.98 -0.81
CA SER A 73 13.07 3.61 0.51
C SER A 73 13.09 2.54 1.61
N GLU A 74 14.24 2.34 2.24
CA GLU A 74 14.38 1.42 3.39
C GLU A 74 13.34 1.71 4.48
N LEU A 75 13.11 3.00 4.77
CA LEU A 75 12.13 3.41 5.76
C LEU A 75 10.71 2.98 5.38
N TRP A 76 10.32 3.16 4.12
CA TRP A 76 8.97 2.84 3.68
C TRP A 76 8.74 1.33 3.63
N THR A 77 9.74 0.57 3.20
CA THR A 77 9.73 -0.90 3.25
C THR A 77 9.69 -1.41 4.69
N GLN A 78 10.41 -0.79 5.62
CA GLN A 78 10.35 -1.14 7.04
C GLN A 78 8.97 -0.86 7.64
N ILE A 79 8.32 0.25 7.28
CA ILE A 79 6.94 0.54 7.69
C ILE A 79 5.98 -0.56 7.20
N LEU A 80 6.16 -1.04 5.96
CA LEU A 80 5.40 -2.17 5.42
C LEU A 80 5.61 -3.43 6.27
N ALA A 81 6.87 -3.80 6.56
CA ALA A 81 7.19 -4.95 7.40
C ALA A 81 6.54 -4.85 8.79
N ASP A 82 6.66 -3.69 9.44
CA ASP A 82 6.16 -3.48 10.79
C ASP A 82 4.63 -3.49 10.88
N ILE A 83 3.92 -2.93 9.89
CA ILE A 83 2.45 -2.93 9.86
C ILE A 83 1.90 -4.33 9.57
N PHE A 84 2.54 -5.08 8.68
CA PHE A 84 2.14 -6.44 8.35
C PHE A 84 2.60 -7.48 9.37
N GLU A 85 3.56 -7.11 10.22
CA GLU A 85 4.22 -8.01 11.17
C GLU A 85 4.82 -9.26 10.48
N GLN A 86 5.29 -9.08 9.26
CA GLN A 86 5.84 -10.15 8.43
C GLN A 86 7.14 -9.70 7.73
N PRO A 87 8.07 -10.62 7.47
CA PRO A 87 9.24 -10.34 6.66
C PRO A 87 8.84 -9.89 5.25
N ILE A 88 9.42 -8.80 4.78
CA ILE A 88 9.21 -8.29 3.42
C ILE A 88 10.43 -8.62 2.57
N ASN A 89 10.22 -9.39 1.50
CA ASN A 89 11.25 -9.69 0.52
C ASN A 89 11.19 -8.67 -0.62
N VAL A 90 12.30 -8.02 -0.89
CA VAL A 90 12.48 -7.10 -2.02
C VAL A 90 13.47 -7.72 -3.00
N PRO A 91 13.00 -8.18 -4.17
CA PRO A 91 13.87 -8.70 -5.21
C PRO A 91 14.84 -7.65 -5.76
N GLU A 92 16.02 -8.11 -6.17
CA GLU A 92 17.00 -7.33 -6.92
C GLU A 92 16.40 -6.77 -8.22
N SER A 93 15.61 -7.60 -8.92
CA SER A 93 14.82 -7.15 -10.06
C SER A 93 13.60 -6.35 -9.60
N ARG A 94 13.73 -5.01 -9.60
CA ARG A 94 12.65 -4.09 -9.18
C ARG A 94 11.55 -3.89 -10.23
N GLU A 95 11.81 -4.27 -11.48
CA GLU A 95 10.92 -4.12 -12.64
C GLU A 95 10.23 -5.45 -13.00
N ALA A 96 9.48 -6.01 -12.06
CA ALA A 96 8.84 -7.33 -12.20
C ALA A 96 7.97 -7.46 -13.46
N GLY A 97 7.30 -6.39 -13.88
CA GLY A 97 6.46 -6.39 -15.09
C GLY A 97 7.27 -6.58 -16.38
N CYS A 98 8.42 -5.91 -16.50
CA CYS A 98 9.34 -6.07 -17.63
C CYS A 98 9.95 -7.48 -17.66
N LEU A 99 10.35 -7.99 -16.49
CA LEU A 99 10.88 -9.34 -16.37
C LEU A 99 9.84 -10.40 -16.81
N ALA A 100 8.61 -10.29 -16.32
CA ALA A 100 7.54 -11.19 -16.72
C ALA A 100 7.24 -11.11 -18.23
N ALA A 101 7.29 -9.92 -18.83
CA ALA A 101 7.09 -9.75 -20.26
C ALA A 101 8.15 -10.48 -21.10
N ILE A 102 9.42 -10.45 -20.66
CA ILE A 102 10.52 -11.18 -21.32
C ILE A 102 10.30 -12.69 -21.20
N ILE A 103 10.01 -13.20 -20.00
CA ILE A 103 9.75 -14.62 -19.76
C ILE A 103 8.60 -15.12 -20.65
N MET A 104 7.51 -14.35 -20.76
CA MET A 104 6.39 -14.70 -21.63
C MET A 104 6.78 -14.70 -23.11
N ALA A 105 7.65 -13.79 -23.55
CA ALA A 105 8.15 -13.75 -24.91
C ALA A 105 9.10 -14.93 -25.22
N GLU A 106 10.02 -15.25 -24.32
CA GLU A 106 10.92 -16.40 -24.42
C GLU A 106 10.13 -17.71 -24.50
N LYS A 107 9.10 -17.86 -23.67
CA LYS A 107 8.21 -19.02 -23.68
C LYS A 107 7.47 -19.15 -25.01
N ALA A 108 6.95 -18.05 -25.54
CA ALA A 108 6.24 -18.02 -26.82
C ALA A 108 7.17 -18.34 -28.01
N LEU A 109 8.44 -17.97 -27.92
CA LEU A 109 9.47 -18.26 -28.93
C LEU A 109 10.09 -19.66 -28.78
N GLY A 110 9.72 -20.41 -27.73
CA GLY A 110 10.30 -21.73 -27.44
C GLY A 110 11.75 -21.69 -26.94
N LEU A 111 12.19 -20.55 -26.40
CA LEU A 111 13.52 -20.37 -25.83
C LEU A 111 13.64 -20.94 -24.41
N ILE A 112 12.50 -21.03 -23.70
CA ILE A 112 12.39 -21.61 -22.35
C ILE A 112 11.27 -22.64 -22.31
N GLU A 113 11.42 -23.65 -21.46
CA GLU A 113 10.46 -24.76 -21.35
C GLU A 113 9.38 -24.49 -20.31
N ASP A 114 9.63 -23.67 -19.30
CA ASP A 114 8.65 -23.37 -18.25
C ASP A 114 8.79 -21.92 -17.74
N ILE A 115 7.70 -21.36 -17.23
CA ILE A 115 7.71 -20.01 -16.64
C ILE A 115 8.52 -19.99 -15.34
N SER A 116 8.70 -21.13 -14.68
CA SER A 116 9.54 -21.28 -13.47
C SER A 116 10.99 -20.87 -13.69
N GLU A 117 11.47 -20.78 -14.93
CA GLU A 117 12.80 -20.24 -15.24
C GLU A 117 12.99 -18.80 -14.72
N ILE A 118 11.89 -18.06 -14.52
CA ILE A 118 11.90 -16.73 -13.88
C ILE A 118 12.61 -16.72 -12.53
N GLU A 119 12.56 -17.81 -11.76
CA GLU A 119 13.20 -17.90 -10.44
C GLU A 119 14.71 -17.63 -10.51
N THR A 120 15.35 -17.99 -11.62
CA THR A 120 16.78 -17.74 -11.85
C THR A 120 17.09 -16.29 -12.18
N MET A 121 16.09 -15.51 -12.59
CA MET A 121 16.22 -14.12 -13.07
C MET A 121 15.77 -13.07 -12.05
N VAL A 122 15.02 -13.47 -11.02
CA VAL A 122 14.53 -12.58 -9.94
C VAL A 122 15.70 -12.04 -9.09
N GLY A 123 16.83 -12.75 -9.08
CA GLY A 123 18.07 -12.36 -8.41
C GLY A 123 18.03 -12.58 -6.90
N THR A 124 18.88 -11.86 -6.18
CA THR A 124 18.90 -11.93 -4.71
C THR A 124 17.75 -11.14 -4.08
N ASN A 125 17.36 -11.48 -2.84
CA ASN A 125 16.34 -10.76 -2.10
C ASN A 125 16.98 -10.02 -0.91
N GLU A 126 16.68 -8.73 -0.78
CA GLU A 126 16.81 -8.04 0.51
C GLU A 126 15.58 -8.35 1.36
N THR A 127 15.78 -8.70 2.63
CA THR A 127 14.67 -9.02 3.54
C THR A 127 14.62 -8.03 4.69
N TYR A 128 13.49 -7.34 4.84
CA TYR A 128 13.22 -6.42 5.93
C TYR A 128 12.43 -7.15 7.01
N GLN A 129 13.05 -7.31 8.18
CA GLN A 129 12.42 -7.99 9.32
C GLN A 129 11.54 -7.01 10.09
N PRO A 130 10.31 -7.42 10.47
CA PRO A 130 9.42 -6.56 11.22
C PRO A 130 10.01 -6.25 12.60
N ASN A 131 9.87 -5.01 13.07
CA ASN A 131 10.36 -4.57 14.35
C ASN A 131 9.26 -4.66 15.43
N PRO A 132 9.37 -5.59 16.40
CA PRO A 132 8.33 -5.79 17.41
C PRO A 132 8.01 -4.57 18.27
N LYS A 133 8.93 -3.60 18.37
CA LYS A 133 8.72 -2.35 19.12
C LYS A 133 7.58 -1.50 18.55
N ASN A 134 7.23 -1.69 17.27
CA ASN A 134 6.20 -0.91 16.60
C ASN A 134 4.84 -1.61 16.55
N PHE A 135 4.75 -2.90 16.91
CA PHE A 135 3.54 -3.70 16.73
C PHE A 135 2.36 -3.15 17.52
N GLU A 136 2.57 -2.86 18.81
CA GLU A 136 1.52 -2.32 19.68
C GLU A 136 0.94 -1.02 19.09
N ILE A 137 1.81 -0.11 18.66
CA ILE A 137 1.40 1.17 18.06
C ILE A 137 0.57 0.96 16.79
N TYR A 138 1.01 0.10 15.88
CA TYR A 138 0.31 -0.13 14.62
C TYR A 138 -0.99 -0.92 14.80
N ARG A 139 -1.03 -1.88 15.73
CA ARG A 139 -2.25 -2.60 16.11
C ARG A 139 -3.30 -1.70 16.74
N GLU A 140 -2.90 -0.70 17.52
CA GLU A 140 -3.84 0.25 18.11
C GLU A 140 -4.38 1.27 17.10
N ILE A 141 -3.53 1.72 16.16
CA ILE A 141 -3.90 2.78 15.23
C ILE A 141 -4.64 2.28 13.98
N SER A 142 -4.38 1.04 13.53
CA SER A 142 -5.01 0.49 12.32
C SER A 142 -6.54 0.41 12.38
N PRO A 143 -7.18 0.02 13.52
CA PRO A 143 -8.64 0.01 13.61
C PRO A 143 -9.22 1.43 13.58
N ILE A 144 -8.48 2.44 14.05
CA ILE A 144 -8.90 3.84 13.96
C ILE A 144 -8.89 4.28 12.50
N PHE A 145 -7.84 3.95 11.74
CA PHE A 145 -7.75 4.23 10.30
C PHE A 145 -8.91 3.61 9.51
N ILE A 146 -9.23 2.35 9.78
CA ILE A 146 -10.33 1.61 9.13
C ILE A 146 -11.69 2.19 9.49
N ARG A 147 -11.95 2.52 10.76
CA ARG A 147 -13.22 3.13 11.16
C ARG A 147 -13.39 4.53 10.57
N LEU A 148 -12.30 5.31 10.53
CA LEU A 148 -12.34 6.66 9.97
C LEU A 148 -12.77 6.65 8.51
N SER A 149 -12.31 5.69 7.68
CA SER A 149 -12.67 5.67 6.26
C SER A 149 -14.17 5.43 6.07
N ARG A 150 -14.76 4.58 6.93
CA ARG A 150 -16.21 4.34 6.96
C ARG A 150 -16.99 5.56 7.44
N SER A 151 -16.48 6.27 8.45
CA SER A 151 -17.14 7.48 8.98
C SER A 151 -17.17 8.63 7.98
N LEU A 152 -16.24 8.68 7.01
CA LEU A 152 -16.14 9.75 6.02
C LEU A 152 -16.89 9.46 4.71
N LEU A 153 -17.52 8.29 4.54
CA LEU A 153 -18.16 7.88 3.28
C LEU A 153 -19.16 8.93 2.74
N ALA A 154 -20.07 9.42 3.58
CA ALA A 154 -21.04 10.43 3.15
C ALA A 154 -20.37 11.77 2.79
N GLU A 155 -19.29 12.13 3.51
CA GLU A 155 -18.60 13.39 3.28
C GLU A 155 -17.76 13.37 2.00
N TYR A 156 -17.28 12.21 1.56
CA TYR A 156 -16.64 12.05 0.26
C TYR A 156 -17.59 12.40 -0.88
N GLU A 157 -18.85 11.93 -0.82
CA GLU A 157 -19.86 12.32 -1.79
C GLU A 157 -20.18 13.82 -1.72
N ASN A 158 -20.37 14.37 -0.51
CA ASN A 158 -20.67 15.79 -0.33
C ASN A 158 -19.58 16.70 -0.90
N ILE A 159 -18.31 16.42 -0.60
CA ILE A 159 -17.20 17.25 -1.09
C ILE A 159 -17.01 17.10 -2.61
N ALA A 160 -17.22 15.91 -3.17
CA ALA A 160 -17.14 15.70 -4.62
C ALA A 160 -18.29 16.41 -5.36
N ASN A 161 -19.50 16.40 -4.81
CA ASN A 161 -20.64 17.16 -5.34
C ASN A 161 -20.38 18.67 -5.28
N PHE A 162 -19.84 19.16 -4.16
CA PHE A 162 -19.44 20.55 -4.00
C PHE A 162 -18.41 20.96 -5.06
N GLN A 163 -17.34 20.17 -5.25
CA GLN A 163 -16.29 20.47 -6.24
C GLN A 163 -16.85 20.52 -7.66
N ARG A 164 -17.62 19.51 -8.09
CA ARG A 164 -18.22 19.47 -9.43
C ARG A 164 -19.12 20.67 -9.71
N LYS A 165 -19.97 21.04 -8.74
CA LYS A 165 -20.88 22.19 -8.86
C LYS A 165 -20.14 23.50 -9.20
N PHE A 166 -18.93 23.69 -8.67
CA PHE A 166 -18.16 24.93 -8.84
C PHE A 166 -16.96 24.81 -9.81
N GLU A 167 -16.71 23.63 -10.38
CA GLU A 167 -15.74 23.43 -11.47
C GLU A 167 -16.33 23.79 -12.84
N GLU A 168 -17.62 23.52 -13.07
CA GLU A 168 -18.31 23.85 -14.33
C GLU A 168 -18.52 25.37 -14.54
N GLU A 169 -18.26 26.19 -13.52
CA GLU A 169 -18.35 27.66 -13.57
C GLU A 169 -17.03 28.34 -14.03
N LYS A 170 -15.99 27.57 -14.35
CA LYS A 170 -14.69 28.06 -14.87
C LYS A 170 -14.45 27.64 -16.31
#